data_AF-A0A1M4SS04-F1
#
_entry.id   AF-A0A1M4SS04-F1
#
_cell.length_a   1.000
_cell.length_b   1.000
_cell.length_c   1.000
_cell.angle_alpha   90.00
_cell.angle_beta   90.00
_cell.angle_gamma   90.00
#
_symmetry.space_group_name_H-M   'P 1'
#
loop_
_entity.id
_entity.type
_entity.pdbx_description
1 polymer ?
#
loop_
_entity_poly.entity_id
_entity_poly.type
_entity_poly.pdbx_seq_one_letter_code
_entity_poly.pdbx_strand_id
1 'polypeptide(L)'
;MKGTKGKLASILLAGSILFSPVYGHAEESLPSAAVETEASESAYDHEIGKMTVPIYYGNAQEGSKDKIDLYFIDGVNDVPYISVTAAKDILIRMVRAMDAPKYNLTMQSKGERVMLSRETHYPVIFDCGEDTISFWDYDAFMVRLPDATLMDLVAVSGYNDQGEAELFQRSNTSFERYGESITFHPGDYGIDLICQDGEYYVPLQLFSDILLSQNGMNSLYNGASVFILQSGNLQPFEDLYYNVPHPAKRSDALAKFNYNELCFALDSLYGLKEQHNIKNFDTMFLQAGLKEQLLSPDPQTAGQALCDLTFIHLDDLHSSFAKRSYMMKEAPERRYGTSCRQSIADMKRYAEARNKRYPNGVPQYEEVGNTAYITFDKFDVTVDDYYKETVAEHLDDTICLMSYSFSRITRKDSPIKNVVLDLSNNGGGAAPTAAYTISMFLGEGSISVTNPLTGALVTQNFKADMNMDRKFDDKDNLLNYNLFCLTSPNSFSCGNLVPSALKNSNRVTILGQTSGGGACVVQNMTTADGCVFNISGPYRLAYTKNGSFYDIDKGVTPDFVLPTPDQFYDRKALTKYINKILGK
;
A
#
# COMPACT_ATOMS: atom_id res chain seq x y z
N MET A 1 36.72 11.66 69.01
CA MET A 1 35.38 11.56 69.65
C MET A 1 34.34 11.33 68.57
N LYS A 2 33.28 10.53 68.82
CA LYS A 2 32.01 10.35 68.07
C LYS A 2 32.05 10.55 66.52
N GLY A 3 31.80 9.58 65.63
CA GLY A 3 31.48 8.15 65.75
C GLY A 3 30.36 7.71 64.79
N THR A 4 30.55 6.59 64.04
CA THR A 4 29.54 5.77 63.27
C THR A 4 28.71 6.48 62.16
N LYS A 5 28.30 5.95 60.99
CA LYS A 5 28.43 4.72 60.14
C LYS A 5 27.96 5.16 58.70
N GLY A 6 28.22 4.49 57.57
CA GLY A 6 29.12 3.37 57.23
C GLY A 6 28.56 2.44 56.10
N LYS A 7 29.23 2.38 54.93
CA LYS A 7 28.93 1.58 53.69
C LYS A 7 27.86 2.21 52.74
N LEU A 8 27.88 2.03 51.40
CA LEU A 8 28.44 0.98 50.54
C LEU A 8 29.07 1.46 49.20
N ALA A 9 30.02 0.66 48.71
CA ALA A 9 30.35 0.34 47.30
C ALA A 9 30.44 1.45 46.23
N SER A 10 31.69 1.83 45.93
CA SER A 10 32.13 2.25 44.59
C SER A 10 33.10 1.19 44.06
N ILE A 11 32.83 0.60 42.89
CA ILE A 11 33.84 -0.17 42.13
C ILE A 11 33.77 0.29 40.68
N LEU A 12 34.77 1.07 40.26
CA LEU A 12 35.15 1.09 38.85
C LEU A 12 35.86 -0.23 38.54
N LEU A 13 35.55 -0.84 37.41
CA LEU A 13 36.57 -1.55 36.64
C LEU A 13 36.46 -1.10 35.18
N ALA A 14 37.58 -0.65 34.61
CA ALA A 14 37.67 -0.34 33.19
C ALA A 14 37.70 -1.64 32.38
N GLY A 15 37.08 -1.62 31.21
CA GLY A 15 36.92 -2.79 30.34
C GLY A 15 36.46 -2.40 28.94
N SER A 16 37.21 -1.52 28.28
CA SER A 16 36.99 -1.18 26.88
C SER A 16 37.33 -2.37 25.99
N ILE A 17 36.31 -3.17 25.62
CA ILE A 17 36.43 -4.20 24.59
C ILE A 17 35.79 -3.64 23.31
N LEU A 18 36.65 -3.26 22.36
CA LEU A 18 36.24 -2.99 20.99
C LEU A 18 35.87 -4.33 20.33
N PHE A 19 34.58 -4.62 20.23
CA PHE A 19 34.09 -5.65 19.31
C PHE A 19 33.89 -5.03 17.93
N SER A 20 34.86 -5.24 17.05
CA SER A 20 34.63 -5.11 15.61
C SER A 20 33.65 -6.21 15.17
N PRO A 21 32.55 -5.90 14.46
CA PRO A 21 31.77 -6.93 13.78
C PRO A 21 32.62 -7.47 12.62
N VAL A 22 33.19 -8.66 12.82
CA VAL A 22 33.73 -9.45 11.70
C VAL A 22 32.54 -9.97 10.93
N TYR A 23 32.18 -9.28 9.84
CA TYR A 23 31.30 -9.83 8.81
C TYR A 23 32.02 -10.99 8.12
N GLY A 24 31.86 -12.19 8.67
CA GLY A 24 32.16 -13.42 7.96
C GLY A 24 31.08 -13.63 6.90
N HIS A 25 31.40 -13.36 5.63
CA HIS A 25 30.58 -13.86 4.53
C HIS A 25 30.65 -15.38 4.52
N ALA A 26 29.63 -16.03 5.06
CA ALA A 26 29.31 -17.39 4.73
C ALA A 26 28.50 -17.37 3.42
N GLU A 27 29.11 -17.80 2.32
CA GLU A 27 28.36 -18.27 1.16
C GLU A 27 27.69 -19.60 1.54
N GLU A 28 26.53 -19.54 2.20
CA GLU A 28 25.71 -20.73 2.38
C GLU A 28 25.04 -21.06 1.04
N SER A 29 25.70 -21.97 0.32
CA SER A 29 25.11 -22.70 -0.80
C SER A 29 23.86 -23.46 -0.35
N LEU A 30 22.96 -23.71 -1.31
CA LEU A 30 21.75 -24.53 -1.16
C LEU A 30 21.99 -25.70 -0.18
N PRO A 31 21.18 -25.84 0.90
CA PRO A 31 21.46 -26.81 1.96
C PRO A 31 21.61 -28.21 1.38
N SER A 32 22.81 -28.78 1.57
CA SER A 32 23.18 -30.09 1.06
C SER A 32 22.52 -31.20 1.89
N ALA A 33 21.24 -31.43 1.64
CA ALA A 33 20.62 -32.71 1.94
C ALA A 33 21.21 -33.76 0.97
N ALA A 34 22.25 -34.44 1.41
CA ALA A 34 22.82 -35.58 0.69
C ALA A 34 21.87 -36.78 0.80
N VAL A 35 20.88 -36.82 -0.10
CA VAL A 35 20.17 -38.03 -0.47
C VAL A 35 20.65 -38.41 -1.87
N GLU A 36 21.22 -39.60 -2.01
CA GLU A 36 21.40 -40.21 -3.34
C GLU A 36 20.02 -40.60 -3.85
N THR A 37 19.39 -39.73 -4.63
CA THR A 37 18.22 -40.05 -5.44
C THR A 37 18.63 -40.14 -6.89
N GLU A 38 18.34 -41.29 -7.49
CA GLU A 38 18.15 -41.43 -8.93
C GLU A 38 17.20 -40.32 -9.43
N ALA A 39 17.36 -39.88 -10.67
CA ALA A 39 16.45 -38.89 -11.24
C ALA A 39 15.02 -39.45 -11.23
N SER A 40 14.17 -38.92 -10.36
CA SER A 40 12.73 -39.13 -10.46
C SER A 40 12.26 -38.38 -11.70
N GLU A 41 11.78 -39.13 -12.69
CA GLU A 41 10.97 -38.58 -13.76
C GLU A 41 9.77 -37.86 -13.11
N SER A 42 9.61 -36.56 -13.40
CA SER A 42 8.44 -35.80 -12.95
C SER A 42 7.18 -36.49 -13.47
N ALA A 43 6.21 -36.75 -12.58
CA ALA A 43 5.27 -37.86 -12.76
C ALA A 43 4.26 -37.74 -13.92
N TYR A 44 4.24 -36.63 -14.66
CA TYR A 44 3.36 -36.39 -15.80
C TYR A 44 4.09 -35.57 -16.90
N ASP A 45 4.20 -36.15 -18.11
CA ASP A 45 4.49 -35.40 -19.33
C ASP A 45 3.22 -34.61 -19.71
N HIS A 46 3.30 -33.28 -19.73
CA HIS A 46 2.20 -32.40 -20.14
C HIS A 46 2.25 -32.08 -21.63
N GLU A 47 1.09 -31.91 -22.26
CA GLU A 47 1.01 -31.33 -23.62
C GLU A 47 1.12 -29.80 -23.52
N ILE A 48 2.34 -29.27 -23.71
CA ILE A 48 2.62 -27.84 -23.63
C ILE A 48 2.49 -27.17 -25.01
N GLY A 49 1.34 -26.54 -25.25
CA GLY A 49 1.12 -25.61 -26.36
C GLY A 49 1.82 -24.27 -26.13
N LYS A 50 2.27 -23.61 -27.20
CA LYS A 50 2.97 -22.31 -27.14
C LYS A 50 2.32 -21.28 -28.08
N MET A 51 2.14 -20.05 -27.59
CA MET A 51 1.64 -18.92 -28.37
C MET A 51 2.43 -17.64 -28.08
N THR A 52 3.07 -17.05 -29.09
CA THR A 52 3.69 -15.73 -28.97
C THR A 52 2.65 -14.63 -29.20
N VAL A 53 2.43 -13.76 -28.22
CA VAL A 53 1.50 -12.62 -28.30
C VAL A 53 2.20 -11.29 -28.02
N PRO A 54 1.61 -10.14 -28.39
CA PRO A 54 2.08 -8.84 -27.92
C PRO A 54 1.94 -8.70 -26.40
N ILE A 55 2.90 -8.03 -25.77
CA ILE A 55 2.81 -7.54 -24.39
C ILE A 55 3.00 -6.02 -24.38
N TYR A 56 2.22 -5.32 -23.57
CA TYR A 56 2.28 -3.86 -23.44
C TYR A 56 2.56 -3.44 -21.99
N TYR A 57 3.38 -2.40 -21.81
CA TYR A 57 3.85 -1.93 -20.50
C TYR A 57 3.41 -0.48 -20.24
N GLY A 58 2.53 -0.27 -19.27
CA GLY A 58 2.00 1.04 -18.86
C GLY A 58 1.05 1.73 -19.86
N ASN A 59 1.20 1.54 -21.17
CA ASN A 59 0.31 2.11 -22.20
C ASN A 59 0.35 1.34 -23.53
N ALA A 60 -0.64 1.57 -24.41
CA ALA A 60 -0.80 0.89 -25.69
C ALA A 60 0.08 1.41 -26.87
N GLN A 61 1.05 2.30 -26.64
CA GLN A 61 1.91 2.83 -27.72
C GLN A 61 2.93 1.79 -28.20
N GLU A 62 3.34 1.87 -29.47
CA GLU A 62 4.28 0.90 -30.07
C GLU A 62 5.66 0.88 -29.39
N GLY A 63 6.11 2.00 -28.80
CA GLY A 63 7.34 2.04 -27.98
C GLY A 63 7.22 1.36 -26.62
N SER A 64 6.00 1.08 -26.17
CA SER A 64 5.67 0.39 -24.91
C SER A 64 5.29 -1.07 -25.12
N LYS A 65 5.48 -1.59 -26.33
CA LYS A 65 5.07 -2.91 -26.78
C LYS A 65 6.28 -3.82 -27.00
N ASP A 66 6.10 -5.10 -26.73
CA ASP A 66 7.07 -6.16 -26.99
C ASP A 66 6.34 -7.47 -27.34
N LYS A 67 7.03 -8.61 -27.32
CA LYS A 67 6.45 -9.94 -27.43
C LYS A 67 6.66 -10.75 -26.15
N ILE A 68 5.70 -11.61 -25.84
CA ILE A 68 5.80 -12.62 -24.78
C ILE A 68 5.34 -13.96 -25.34
N ASP A 69 6.00 -15.03 -24.89
CA ASP A 69 5.56 -16.40 -25.12
C ASP A 69 4.67 -16.84 -23.96
N LEU A 70 3.42 -17.18 -24.28
CA LEU A 70 2.47 -17.82 -23.38
C LEU A 70 2.47 -19.34 -23.64
N TYR A 71 2.28 -20.09 -22.57
CA TYR A 71 2.25 -21.54 -22.57
C TYR A 71 0.88 -22.02 -22.08
N PHE A 72 0.39 -23.10 -22.68
CA PHE A 72 -0.97 -23.62 -22.48
C PHE A 72 -0.89 -25.14 -22.30
N ILE A 73 -1.57 -25.66 -21.28
CA ILE A 73 -1.29 -26.98 -20.72
C ILE A 73 -2.47 -27.92 -20.98
N ASP A 74 -2.20 -29.12 -21.46
CA ASP A 74 -3.17 -30.22 -21.65
C ASP A 74 -4.45 -29.79 -22.42
N GLY A 75 -4.25 -28.97 -23.45
CA GLY A 75 -5.32 -28.45 -24.31
C GLY A 75 -6.15 -27.29 -23.72
N VAL A 76 -5.80 -26.79 -22.53
CA VAL A 76 -6.44 -25.59 -21.93
C VAL A 76 -5.85 -24.33 -22.55
N ASN A 77 -6.60 -23.69 -23.44
CA ASN A 77 -6.14 -22.57 -24.27
C ASN A 77 -6.50 -21.16 -23.72
N ASP A 78 -7.10 -21.07 -22.54
CA ASP A 78 -7.51 -19.80 -21.92
C ASP A 78 -7.00 -19.59 -20.48
N VAL A 79 -6.11 -20.46 -20.00
CA VAL A 79 -5.33 -20.28 -18.75
C VAL A 79 -3.84 -20.20 -19.12
N PRO A 80 -3.28 -18.99 -19.31
CA PRO A 80 -1.90 -18.84 -19.78
C PRO A 80 -0.87 -18.97 -18.67
N TYR A 81 0.19 -19.72 -18.96
CA TYR A 81 1.43 -19.78 -18.20
C TYR A 81 2.51 -18.93 -18.87
N ILE A 82 3.50 -18.49 -18.08
CA ILE A 82 4.74 -17.86 -18.55
C ILE A 82 5.94 -18.61 -17.97
N SER A 83 7.09 -18.58 -18.63
CA SER A 83 8.30 -19.12 -18.03
C SER A 83 8.80 -18.22 -16.89
N VAL A 84 9.44 -18.81 -15.88
CA VAL A 84 10.07 -18.07 -14.76
C VAL A 84 11.14 -17.09 -15.29
N THR A 85 11.80 -17.42 -16.40
CA THR A 85 12.68 -16.51 -17.14
C THR A 85 11.95 -15.25 -17.59
N ALA A 86 10.77 -15.38 -18.21
CA ALA A 86 9.96 -14.24 -18.66
C ALA A 86 9.42 -13.43 -17.47
N ALA A 87 8.95 -14.09 -16.40
CA ALA A 87 8.52 -13.44 -15.16
C ALA A 87 9.63 -12.54 -14.57
N LYS A 88 10.85 -13.09 -14.47
CA LYS A 88 12.06 -12.40 -14.03
C LYS A 88 12.39 -11.19 -14.91
N ASP A 89 12.37 -11.35 -16.23
CA ASP A 89 12.70 -10.27 -17.18
C ASP A 89 11.65 -9.13 -17.18
N ILE A 90 10.36 -9.46 -17.04
CA ILE A 90 9.27 -8.48 -16.86
C ILE A 90 9.47 -7.68 -15.57
N LEU A 91 9.74 -8.37 -14.45
CA LEU A 91 9.92 -7.72 -13.15
C LEU A 91 11.15 -6.80 -13.15
N ILE A 92 12.29 -7.24 -13.72
CA ILE A 92 13.47 -6.39 -13.90
C ILE A 92 13.14 -5.15 -14.75
N ARG A 93 12.48 -5.33 -15.91
CA ARG A 93 12.15 -4.22 -16.83
C ARG A 93 11.30 -3.17 -16.14
N MET A 94 10.24 -3.61 -15.47
CA MET A 94 9.27 -2.70 -14.87
C MET A 94 9.82 -1.98 -13.65
N VAL A 95 10.48 -2.69 -12.72
CA VAL A 95 10.98 -2.05 -11.50
C VAL A 95 12.12 -1.07 -11.84
N ARG A 96 12.97 -1.37 -12.84
CA ARG A 96 13.95 -0.40 -13.37
C ARG A 96 13.32 0.86 -13.95
N ALA A 97 12.13 0.77 -14.56
CA ALA A 97 11.40 1.93 -15.08
C ALA A 97 10.77 2.80 -13.97
N MET A 98 10.81 2.36 -12.71
CA MET A 98 10.40 3.11 -11.52
C MET A 98 11.63 3.66 -10.76
N ASP A 99 12.57 4.24 -11.50
CA ASP A 99 13.81 4.86 -11.02
C ASP A 99 14.71 3.94 -10.18
N ALA A 100 14.70 2.64 -10.47
CA ALA A 100 15.51 1.63 -9.79
C ALA A 100 16.52 0.93 -10.72
N PRO A 101 17.44 1.66 -11.37
CA PRO A 101 18.30 1.11 -12.44
C PRO A 101 19.21 -0.04 -11.98
N LYS A 102 19.48 -0.17 -10.67
CA LYS A 102 20.27 -1.25 -10.08
C LYS A 102 19.48 -2.55 -9.83
N TYR A 103 18.15 -2.51 -9.83
CA TYR A 103 17.30 -3.68 -9.57
C TYR A 103 17.66 -4.80 -10.55
N ASN A 104 17.95 -5.99 -10.04
CA ASN A 104 18.32 -7.15 -10.83
C ASN A 104 17.84 -8.46 -10.19
N LEU A 105 17.76 -9.51 -10.99
CA LEU A 105 17.53 -10.87 -10.52
C LEU A 105 18.49 -11.80 -11.27
N THR A 106 19.19 -12.65 -10.52
CA THR A 106 19.93 -13.80 -11.05
C THR A 106 19.07 -15.05 -10.92
N MET A 107 19.29 -16.05 -11.78
CA MET A 107 18.50 -17.28 -11.80
C MET A 107 19.42 -18.50 -11.66
N GLN A 108 19.04 -19.45 -10.81
CA GLN A 108 19.70 -20.74 -10.64
C GLN A 108 18.63 -21.83 -10.53
N SER A 109 18.91 -23.04 -11.01
CA SER A 109 17.94 -24.14 -10.96
C SER A 109 18.61 -25.48 -10.67
N LYS A 110 17.84 -26.40 -10.07
CA LYS A 110 18.28 -27.76 -9.70
C LYS A 110 17.07 -28.68 -9.52
N GLY A 111 16.94 -29.68 -10.38
CA GLY A 111 15.79 -30.60 -10.35
C GLY A 111 14.49 -29.85 -10.65
N GLU A 112 13.49 -30.02 -9.81
CA GLU A 112 12.16 -29.39 -9.96
C GLU A 112 12.10 -27.97 -9.35
N ARG A 113 13.25 -27.39 -8.98
CA ARG A 113 13.36 -26.09 -8.31
C ARG A 113 14.10 -25.04 -9.13
N VAL A 114 13.54 -23.82 -9.17
CA VAL A 114 14.21 -22.63 -9.70
C VAL A 114 14.18 -21.50 -8.68
N MET A 115 15.33 -20.85 -8.48
CA MET A 115 15.55 -19.75 -7.57
C MET A 115 15.83 -18.47 -8.35
N LEU A 116 15.18 -17.38 -7.97
CA LEU A 116 15.53 -16.02 -8.39
C LEU A 116 16.11 -15.24 -7.21
N SER A 117 17.30 -14.67 -7.34
CA SER A 117 18.00 -13.96 -6.27
C SER A 117 18.27 -12.51 -6.63
N ARG A 118 17.83 -11.57 -5.76
CA ARG A 118 18.06 -10.12 -5.86
C ARG A 118 19.55 -9.79 -5.68
N GLU A 119 20.00 -8.62 -6.16
CA GLU A 119 21.33 -8.09 -5.81
C GLU A 119 21.51 -7.81 -4.30
N THR A 120 20.40 -7.69 -3.57
CA THR A 120 20.34 -7.58 -2.10
C THR A 120 20.41 -8.93 -1.38
N HIS A 121 20.68 -10.02 -2.10
CA HIS A 121 20.82 -11.40 -1.61
C HIS A 121 19.53 -12.09 -1.09
N TYR A 122 18.37 -11.44 -1.16
CA TYR A 122 17.08 -12.09 -0.85
C TYR A 122 16.59 -12.93 -2.04
N PRO A 123 16.34 -14.24 -1.87
CA PRO A 123 15.80 -15.11 -2.91
C PRO A 123 14.29 -15.34 -2.81
N VAL A 124 13.70 -15.69 -3.95
CA VAL A 124 12.46 -16.49 -4.06
C VAL A 124 12.79 -17.82 -4.72
N ILE A 125 12.15 -18.90 -4.26
CA ILE A 125 12.27 -20.25 -4.78
C ILE A 125 10.89 -20.72 -5.25
N PHE A 126 10.80 -21.13 -6.51
CA PHE A 126 9.66 -21.87 -7.03
C PHE A 126 10.00 -23.36 -7.00
N ASP A 127 9.10 -24.17 -6.44
CA ASP A 127 9.24 -25.61 -6.34
C ASP A 127 8.07 -26.29 -7.06
N CYS A 128 8.36 -26.89 -8.20
CA CYS A 128 7.37 -27.55 -9.06
C CYS A 128 7.03 -28.98 -8.60
N GLY A 129 7.84 -29.59 -7.74
CA GLY A 129 7.53 -30.91 -7.17
C GLY A 129 6.52 -30.86 -6.01
N GLU A 130 6.37 -29.68 -5.39
CA GLU A 130 5.53 -29.46 -4.19
C GLU A 130 4.49 -28.33 -4.39
N ASP A 131 4.43 -27.73 -5.60
CA ASP A 131 3.61 -26.56 -5.93
C ASP A 131 3.71 -25.41 -4.89
N THR A 132 4.94 -24.97 -4.61
CA THR A 132 5.20 -23.90 -3.63
C THR A 132 6.05 -22.74 -4.16
N ILE A 133 5.86 -21.57 -3.55
CA ILE A 133 6.69 -20.37 -3.76
C ILE A 133 7.19 -19.89 -2.40
N SER A 134 8.49 -20.03 -2.14
CA SER A 134 9.12 -19.71 -0.86
C SER A 134 10.01 -18.47 -0.92
N PHE A 135 9.89 -17.58 0.07
CA PHE A 135 10.70 -16.37 0.23
C PHE A 135 11.45 -16.44 1.56
N TRP A 136 12.74 -16.07 1.59
CA TRP A 136 13.47 -15.89 2.85
C TRP A 136 12.94 -14.69 3.65
N ASP A 137 12.63 -13.61 2.94
CA ASP A 137 11.85 -12.47 3.41
C ASP A 137 11.14 -11.90 2.18
N TYR A 138 9.80 -11.85 2.23
CA TYR A 138 8.96 -11.40 1.12
C TYR A 138 9.06 -9.88 0.93
N ASP A 139 9.02 -9.10 2.01
CA ASP A 139 9.10 -7.65 1.97
C ASP A 139 10.47 -7.19 1.42
N ALA A 140 11.55 -7.84 1.88
CA ALA A 140 12.91 -7.54 1.45
C ALA A 140 13.19 -7.95 -0.01
N PHE A 141 12.54 -9.00 -0.51
CA PHE A 141 12.57 -9.34 -1.93
C PHE A 141 11.91 -8.25 -2.79
N MET A 142 10.78 -7.69 -2.32
CA MET A 142 10.02 -6.66 -3.03
C MET A 142 10.66 -5.27 -3.00
N VAL A 143 11.66 -5.03 -2.14
CA VAL A 143 12.34 -3.72 -2.08
C VAL A 143 12.93 -3.33 -3.43
N ARG A 144 12.43 -2.19 -3.93
CA ARG A 144 12.82 -1.58 -5.20
C ARG A 144 14.24 -1.00 -5.19
N LEU A 145 14.61 -0.28 -4.13
CA LEU A 145 15.90 0.42 -4.01
C LEU A 145 16.72 -0.18 -2.86
N PRO A 146 17.98 -0.62 -3.05
CA PRO A 146 18.78 -1.24 -2.00
C PRO A 146 18.97 -0.39 -0.72
N ASP A 147 18.88 0.93 -0.84
CA ASP A 147 19.07 1.89 0.25
C ASP A 147 17.72 2.43 0.83
N ALA A 148 16.57 1.89 0.36
CA ALA A 148 15.25 2.17 0.93
C ALA A 148 14.93 1.22 2.08
N THR A 149 14.00 1.63 2.94
CA THR A 149 13.48 0.75 4.00
C THR A 149 12.53 -0.29 3.38
N LEU A 150 12.30 -1.41 4.08
CA LEU A 150 11.17 -2.30 3.83
C LEU A 150 9.85 -1.50 3.81
N MET A 151 8.87 -1.96 3.01
CA MET A 151 7.51 -1.39 2.95
C MET A 151 7.46 0.15 2.78
N ASP A 152 8.37 0.73 1.98
CA ASP A 152 8.54 2.18 1.89
C ASP A 152 7.33 2.89 1.25
N LEU A 153 6.56 3.62 2.05
CA LEU A 153 5.41 4.39 1.58
C LEU A 153 5.75 5.85 1.23
N VAL A 154 6.99 6.29 1.50
CA VAL A 154 7.48 7.65 1.19
C VAL A 154 8.52 7.54 0.08
N ALA A 155 8.00 7.25 -1.11
CA ALA A 155 8.77 6.93 -2.32
C ALA A 155 9.65 8.08 -2.89
N VAL A 156 9.65 9.26 -2.26
CA VAL A 156 10.51 10.39 -2.63
C VAL A 156 11.90 10.13 -2.05
N SER A 157 12.94 10.15 -2.89
CA SER A 157 14.31 10.16 -2.39
C SER A 157 14.51 11.40 -1.54
N GLY A 158 15.10 11.25 -0.36
CA GLY A 158 15.42 12.42 0.48
C GLY A 158 16.49 13.34 -0.14
N TYR A 159 17.00 12.99 -1.32
CA TYR A 159 18.13 13.61 -1.98
C TYR A 159 17.90 13.75 -3.49
N ASN A 160 18.44 14.82 -4.07
CA ASN A 160 18.49 15.08 -5.51
C ASN A 160 19.70 14.38 -6.19
N ASP A 161 19.87 14.59 -7.50
CA ASP A 161 20.98 14.06 -8.31
C ASP A 161 22.39 14.46 -7.81
N GLN A 162 22.50 15.51 -7.00
CA GLN A 162 23.75 15.97 -6.39
C GLN A 162 23.99 15.35 -5.01
N GLY A 163 23.06 14.55 -4.49
CA GLY A 163 23.10 14.00 -3.13
C GLY A 163 22.74 15.01 -2.04
N GLU A 164 22.18 16.17 -2.41
CA GLU A 164 21.71 17.20 -1.48
C GLU A 164 20.26 16.95 -1.11
N ALA A 165 19.86 17.28 0.13
CA ALA A 165 18.50 17.00 0.57
C ALA A 165 17.46 17.89 -0.13
N GLU A 166 16.39 17.26 -0.65
CA GLU A 166 15.40 17.95 -1.49
C GLU A 166 14.16 18.37 -0.68
N LEU A 167 13.17 17.51 -0.48
CA LEU A 167 11.97 17.86 0.32
C LEU A 167 11.90 17.15 1.68
N PHE A 168 12.47 15.95 1.76
CA PHE A 168 12.50 15.13 2.97
C PHE A 168 13.94 14.81 3.36
N GLN A 169 14.24 14.75 4.65
CA GLN A 169 15.49 14.18 5.15
C GLN A 169 15.14 12.95 5.98
N ARG A 170 15.58 11.76 5.54
CA ARG A 170 15.45 10.51 6.33
C ARG A 170 16.20 10.68 7.65
N SER A 171 15.52 10.36 8.74
CA SER A 171 16.06 10.41 10.08
C SER A 171 16.71 9.09 10.44
N ASN A 172 17.88 9.15 11.06
CA ASN A 172 18.63 7.98 11.56
C ASN A 172 17.91 7.25 12.72
N THR A 173 16.72 7.72 13.11
CA THR A 173 15.81 7.09 14.09
C THR A 173 14.82 6.11 13.46
N SER A 174 14.83 5.95 12.13
CA SER A 174 14.00 4.96 11.43
C SER A 174 14.34 3.55 11.92
N PHE A 175 13.33 2.68 11.97
CA PHE A 175 13.43 1.33 12.52
C PHE A 175 12.83 0.32 11.55
N GLU A 176 13.48 -0.83 11.42
CA GLU A 176 13.04 -1.93 10.58
C GLU A 176 13.19 -3.26 11.31
N ARG A 177 12.15 -4.08 11.23
CA ARG A 177 12.19 -5.49 11.54
C ARG A 177 11.76 -6.25 10.29
N TYR A 178 12.72 -7.00 9.76
CA TYR A 178 12.55 -7.95 8.67
C TYR A 178 11.45 -8.99 8.99
N GLY A 179 10.84 -9.52 7.95
CA GLY A 179 9.83 -10.55 8.03
C GLY A 179 10.40 -11.92 8.39
N GLU A 180 9.53 -12.82 8.78
CA GLU A 180 9.83 -14.25 8.80
C GLU A 180 9.76 -14.82 7.37
N SER A 181 10.46 -15.94 7.14
CA SER A 181 10.38 -16.66 5.87
C SER A 181 8.97 -17.19 5.65
N ILE A 182 8.41 -16.99 4.45
CA ILE A 182 7.06 -17.47 4.10
C ILE A 182 7.12 -18.43 2.92
N THR A 183 6.18 -19.38 2.91
CA THR A 183 5.92 -20.28 1.77
C THR A 183 4.45 -20.13 1.39
N PHE A 184 4.19 -19.75 0.15
CA PHE A 184 2.88 -19.84 -0.47
C PHE A 184 2.69 -21.26 -1.02
N HIS A 185 1.48 -21.79 -0.87
CA HIS A 185 1.09 -23.14 -1.30
C HIS A 185 -0.04 -23.07 -2.36
N PRO A 186 0.22 -22.62 -3.60
CA PRO A 186 -0.77 -22.65 -4.67
C PRO A 186 -1.32 -24.07 -4.94
N GLY A 187 -0.53 -25.13 -4.71
CA GLY A 187 -0.99 -26.52 -4.80
C GLY A 187 -2.20 -26.88 -3.92
N ASP A 188 -2.34 -26.26 -2.73
CA ASP A 188 -3.52 -26.45 -1.85
C ASP A 188 -4.84 -25.98 -2.51
N TYR A 189 -4.72 -25.12 -3.53
CA TYR A 189 -5.83 -24.60 -4.34
C TYR A 189 -5.92 -25.31 -5.70
N GLY A 190 -5.10 -26.32 -5.97
CA GLY A 190 -5.00 -26.98 -7.28
C GLY A 190 -4.56 -26.00 -8.37
N ILE A 191 -3.49 -25.27 -8.08
CA ILE A 191 -2.79 -24.36 -8.98
C ILE A 191 -1.35 -24.86 -9.10
N ASP A 192 -1.03 -25.41 -10.25
CA ASP A 192 0.19 -26.18 -10.46
C ASP A 192 1.35 -25.28 -10.95
N LEU A 193 2.58 -25.59 -10.55
CA LEU A 193 3.81 -24.99 -11.05
C LEU A 193 4.54 -26.06 -11.87
N ILE A 194 4.78 -25.83 -13.17
CA ILE A 194 5.20 -26.91 -14.07
C ILE A 194 6.70 -26.80 -14.36
N CYS A 195 7.44 -27.90 -14.18
CA CYS A 195 8.78 -28.05 -14.73
C CYS A 195 8.82 -29.19 -15.75
N GLN A 196 9.27 -28.90 -16.97
CA GLN A 196 9.40 -29.89 -18.05
C GLN A 196 10.54 -29.47 -18.98
N ASP A 197 11.30 -30.44 -19.50
CA ASP A 197 12.42 -30.23 -20.43
C ASP A 197 13.50 -29.23 -19.95
N GLY A 198 13.59 -29.00 -18.64
CA GLY A 198 14.51 -28.04 -18.01
C GLY A 198 14.01 -26.58 -17.96
N GLU A 199 12.79 -26.32 -18.46
CA GLU A 199 12.07 -25.06 -18.31
C GLU A 199 11.11 -25.10 -17.11
N TYR A 200 10.75 -23.92 -16.60
CA TYR A 200 9.89 -23.75 -15.42
C TYR A 200 8.79 -22.73 -15.75
N TYR A 201 7.55 -23.09 -15.49
CA TYR A 201 6.36 -22.33 -15.87
C TYR A 201 5.48 -22.04 -14.68
N VAL A 202 4.96 -20.81 -14.62
CA VAL A 202 4.01 -20.36 -13.60
C VAL A 202 2.78 -19.74 -14.26
N PRO A 203 1.57 -19.88 -13.69
CA PRO A 203 0.39 -19.20 -14.19
C PRO A 203 0.60 -17.67 -14.22
N LEU A 204 0.19 -17.02 -15.30
CA LEU A 204 0.35 -15.57 -15.47
C LEU A 204 -0.33 -14.76 -14.35
N GLN A 205 -1.50 -15.21 -13.89
CA GLN A 205 -2.22 -14.54 -12.80
C GLN A 205 -1.50 -14.71 -11.45
N LEU A 206 -0.96 -15.90 -11.15
CA LEU A 206 -0.19 -16.14 -9.94
C LEU A 206 1.06 -15.24 -9.88
N PHE A 207 1.73 -15.04 -11.03
CA PHE A 207 2.82 -14.08 -11.16
C PHE A 207 2.37 -12.62 -10.95
N SER A 208 1.23 -12.24 -11.51
CA SER A 208 0.62 -10.91 -11.31
C SER A 208 0.47 -10.62 -9.82
N ASP A 209 -0.13 -11.54 -9.08
CA ASP A 209 -0.65 -11.21 -7.77
C ASP A 209 0.34 -11.47 -6.64
N ILE A 210 1.29 -12.41 -6.80
CA ILE A 210 2.37 -12.63 -5.81
C ILE A 210 3.60 -11.74 -6.05
N LEU A 211 3.95 -11.39 -7.30
CA LEU A 211 5.18 -10.64 -7.61
C LEU A 211 4.95 -9.22 -8.15
N LEU A 212 4.03 -9.01 -9.10
CA LEU A 212 3.82 -7.66 -9.67
C LEU A 212 3.06 -6.73 -8.71
N SER A 213 2.03 -7.24 -8.01
CA SER A 213 1.09 -6.46 -7.19
C SER A 213 1.79 -5.60 -6.12
N GLN A 214 2.84 -6.13 -5.51
CA GLN A 214 3.58 -5.46 -4.43
C GLN A 214 4.39 -4.25 -4.90
N ASN A 215 4.69 -4.17 -6.20
CA ASN A 215 5.28 -2.99 -6.83
C ASN A 215 4.22 -2.10 -7.51
N GLY A 216 2.94 -2.28 -7.17
CA GLY A 216 1.82 -1.51 -7.74
C GLY A 216 1.57 -1.84 -9.21
N MET A 217 1.70 -3.10 -9.60
CA MET A 217 1.51 -3.55 -10.98
C MET A 217 0.65 -4.79 -11.07
N ASN A 218 -0.08 -4.97 -12.17
CA ASN A 218 -0.85 -6.19 -12.41
C ASN A 218 -0.76 -6.59 -13.87
N SER A 219 -0.98 -7.88 -14.17
CA SER A 219 -1.13 -8.35 -15.53
C SER A 219 -2.60 -8.59 -15.89
N LEU A 220 -2.95 -8.40 -17.16
CA LEU A 220 -4.19 -8.86 -17.77
C LEU A 220 -3.87 -9.59 -19.08
N TYR A 221 -4.69 -10.57 -19.44
CA TYR A 221 -4.68 -11.21 -20.75
C TYR A 221 -6.10 -11.19 -21.34
N ASN A 222 -6.24 -10.79 -22.62
CA ASN A 222 -7.54 -10.70 -23.29
C ASN A 222 -7.77 -11.76 -24.38
N GLY A 223 -7.02 -12.87 -24.34
CA GLY A 223 -7.02 -13.87 -25.42
C GLY A 223 -6.14 -13.50 -26.63
N ALA A 224 -5.66 -12.25 -26.74
CA ALA A 224 -4.87 -11.79 -27.89
C ALA A 224 -3.59 -11.01 -27.51
N SER A 225 -3.51 -10.41 -26.31
CA SER A 225 -2.35 -9.66 -25.83
C SER A 225 -2.29 -9.64 -24.31
N VAL A 226 -1.08 -9.42 -23.77
CA VAL A 226 -0.83 -9.20 -22.33
C VAL A 226 -0.66 -7.71 -22.06
N PHE A 227 -1.18 -7.23 -20.94
CA PHE A 227 -1.11 -5.83 -20.52
C PHE A 227 -0.56 -5.77 -19.10
N ILE A 228 0.55 -5.05 -18.90
CA ILE A 228 1.10 -4.75 -17.58
C ILE A 228 0.60 -3.35 -17.17
N LEU A 229 -0.35 -3.35 -16.25
CA LEU A 229 -0.99 -2.17 -15.69
C LEU A 229 -0.12 -1.61 -14.58
N GLN A 230 -0.08 -0.28 -14.47
CA GLN A 230 0.49 0.43 -13.32
C GLN A 230 -0.65 0.96 -12.46
N SER A 231 -0.60 0.71 -11.16
CA SER A 231 -1.62 1.06 -10.15
C SER A 231 -3.05 0.66 -10.55
N GLY A 232 -3.21 -0.54 -11.14
CA GLY A 232 -4.50 -1.03 -11.65
C GLY A 232 -5.09 -0.20 -12.81
N ASN A 233 -4.34 0.73 -13.40
CA ASN A 233 -4.88 1.65 -14.39
C ASN A 233 -5.01 1.02 -15.78
N LEU A 234 -6.21 0.56 -16.11
CA LEU A 234 -6.55 0.04 -17.43
C LEU A 234 -6.74 1.13 -18.50
N GLN A 235 -6.97 2.39 -18.12
CA GLN A 235 -7.36 3.47 -19.06
C GLN A 235 -6.43 3.62 -20.28
N PRO A 236 -5.08 3.53 -20.15
CA PRO A 236 -4.16 3.61 -21.29
C PRO A 236 -4.24 2.44 -22.30
N PHE A 237 -5.08 1.43 -22.02
CA PHE A 237 -5.24 0.22 -22.82
C PHE A 237 -6.68 -0.06 -23.26
N GLU A 238 -7.70 0.64 -22.76
CA GLU A 238 -9.11 0.23 -22.90
C GLU A 238 -9.53 -0.09 -24.34
N ASP A 239 -9.14 0.76 -25.30
CA ASP A 239 -9.42 0.57 -26.73
C ASP A 239 -8.83 -0.73 -27.29
N LEU A 240 -7.67 -1.18 -26.80
CA LEU A 240 -7.03 -2.43 -27.24
C LEU A 240 -7.51 -3.63 -26.41
N TYR A 241 -7.74 -3.44 -25.12
CA TYR A 241 -8.18 -4.48 -24.20
C TYR A 241 -9.57 -4.99 -24.54
N TYR A 242 -10.51 -4.10 -24.86
CA TYR A 242 -11.90 -4.44 -25.21
C TYR A 242 -12.12 -4.70 -26.70
N ASN A 243 -11.20 -4.35 -27.61
CA ASN A 243 -11.33 -4.59 -29.05
C ASN A 243 -10.88 -6.02 -29.46
N VAL A 244 -11.48 -7.00 -28.81
CA VAL A 244 -11.39 -8.43 -29.12
C VAL A 244 -12.79 -9.05 -29.09
N PRO A 245 -13.05 -10.16 -29.80
CA PRO A 245 -14.35 -10.81 -29.74
C PRO A 245 -14.69 -11.26 -28.32
N HIS A 246 -15.83 -10.81 -27.78
CA HIS A 246 -16.34 -11.27 -26.49
C HIS A 246 -16.65 -12.78 -26.55
N PRO A 247 -15.95 -13.67 -25.81
CA PRO A 247 -16.32 -15.07 -25.74
C PRO A 247 -17.69 -15.23 -25.06
N ALA A 248 -18.52 -16.12 -25.58
CA ALA A 248 -19.88 -16.31 -25.09
C ALA A 248 -19.96 -16.98 -23.70
N LYS A 249 -18.88 -17.64 -23.28
CA LYS A 249 -18.69 -18.26 -21.97
C LYS A 249 -17.20 -18.35 -21.63
N ARG A 250 -16.87 -18.47 -20.35
CA ARG A 250 -15.57 -18.95 -19.86
C ARG A 250 -15.44 -20.45 -20.14
N SER A 251 -14.23 -20.99 -20.30
CA SER A 251 -14.05 -22.45 -20.24
C SER A 251 -14.25 -22.94 -18.79
N ASP A 252 -14.55 -24.23 -18.64
CA ASP A 252 -14.69 -24.83 -17.30
C ASP A 252 -13.34 -24.82 -16.54
N ALA A 253 -12.23 -24.89 -17.29
CA ALA A 253 -10.87 -24.77 -16.75
C ALA A 253 -10.58 -23.35 -16.25
N LEU A 254 -10.86 -22.31 -17.06
CA LEU A 254 -10.70 -20.92 -16.66
C LEU A 254 -11.63 -20.54 -15.50
N ALA A 255 -12.89 -21.00 -15.50
CA ALA A 255 -13.82 -20.71 -14.40
C ALA A 255 -13.33 -21.33 -13.07
N LYS A 256 -12.83 -22.57 -13.11
CA LYS A 256 -12.21 -23.23 -11.94
C LYS A 256 -10.92 -22.53 -11.50
N PHE A 257 -9.99 -22.30 -12.43
CA PHE A 257 -8.71 -21.64 -12.16
C PHE A 257 -8.91 -20.25 -11.55
N ASN A 258 -9.74 -19.41 -12.17
CA ASN A 258 -10.06 -18.07 -11.68
C ASN A 258 -10.70 -18.08 -10.28
N TYR A 259 -11.52 -19.09 -9.95
CA TYR A 259 -12.07 -19.22 -8.60
C TYR A 259 -11.01 -19.61 -7.57
N ASN A 260 -10.21 -20.63 -7.90
CA ASN A 260 -9.16 -21.16 -7.02
C ASN A 260 -8.06 -20.12 -6.76
N GLU A 261 -7.63 -19.44 -7.82
CA GLU A 261 -6.61 -18.38 -7.79
C GLU A 261 -7.12 -17.15 -7.01
N LEU A 262 -8.36 -16.71 -7.23
CA LEU A 262 -8.97 -15.64 -6.43
C LEU A 262 -9.05 -16.00 -4.93
N CYS A 263 -9.36 -17.27 -4.60
CA CYS A 263 -9.31 -17.73 -3.21
C CYS A 263 -7.89 -17.63 -2.65
N PHE A 264 -6.90 -18.19 -3.36
CA PHE A 264 -5.49 -18.15 -2.98
C PHE A 264 -4.96 -16.72 -2.77
N ALA A 265 -5.21 -15.83 -3.73
CA ALA A 265 -4.73 -14.45 -3.73
C ALA A 265 -5.33 -13.66 -2.55
N LEU A 266 -6.64 -13.78 -2.33
CA LEU A 266 -7.29 -13.12 -1.19
C LEU A 266 -6.92 -13.76 0.15
N ASP A 267 -6.73 -15.08 0.21
CA ASP A 267 -6.28 -15.75 1.43
C ASP A 267 -4.86 -15.38 1.84
N SER A 268 -4.03 -15.01 0.86
CA SER A 268 -2.65 -14.58 1.03
C SER A 268 -2.50 -13.07 1.28
N LEU A 269 -3.29 -12.24 0.60
CA LEU A 269 -3.03 -10.80 0.46
C LEU A 269 -4.13 -9.89 1.06
N TYR A 270 -5.30 -10.41 1.46
CA TYR A 270 -6.35 -9.58 2.04
C TYR A 270 -6.01 -9.16 3.48
N GLY A 271 -5.70 -7.88 3.65
CA GLY A 271 -5.22 -7.29 4.89
C GLY A 271 -6.21 -7.22 6.04
N LEU A 272 -7.51 -7.51 5.84
CA LEU A 272 -8.53 -7.44 6.90
C LEU A 272 -9.15 -8.79 7.28
N LYS A 273 -8.54 -9.93 6.91
CA LYS A 273 -9.06 -11.28 7.24
C LYS A 273 -9.41 -11.45 8.72
N GLU A 274 -8.52 -11.04 9.62
CA GLU A 274 -8.74 -11.17 11.08
C GLU A 274 -9.87 -10.25 11.58
N GLN A 275 -9.85 -8.98 11.15
CA GLN A 275 -10.85 -7.96 11.50
C GLN A 275 -12.26 -8.38 11.04
N HIS A 276 -12.36 -9.01 9.87
CA HIS A 276 -13.60 -9.49 9.28
C HIS A 276 -13.94 -10.94 9.65
N ASN A 277 -13.14 -11.59 10.50
CA ASN A 277 -13.31 -12.99 10.93
C ASN A 277 -13.41 -13.98 9.73
N ILE A 278 -12.66 -13.71 8.66
CA ILE A 278 -12.55 -14.55 7.46
C ILE A 278 -11.49 -15.63 7.71
N LYS A 279 -11.94 -16.88 7.91
CA LYS A 279 -11.05 -18.04 8.05
C LYS A 279 -10.32 -18.34 6.73
N ASN A 280 -11.09 -18.55 5.68
CA ASN A 280 -10.60 -18.62 4.30
C ASN A 280 -11.67 -18.17 3.30
N PHE A 281 -11.27 -17.84 2.09
CA PHE A 281 -12.16 -17.27 1.09
C PHE A 281 -13.11 -18.28 0.45
N ASP A 282 -12.72 -19.55 0.29
CA ASP A 282 -13.64 -20.61 -0.16
C ASP A 282 -14.87 -20.73 0.77
N THR A 283 -14.63 -20.77 2.09
CA THR A 283 -15.68 -20.81 3.11
C THR A 283 -16.54 -19.55 3.08
N MET A 284 -15.90 -18.38 2.95
CA MET A 284 -16.57 -17.09 2.89
C MET A 284 -17.50 -17.01 1.66
N PHE A 285 -17.01 -17.37 0.47
CA PHE A 285 -17.78 -17.39 -0.77
C PHE A 285 -18.95 -18.38 -0.71
N LEU A 286 -18.78 -19.54 -0.07
CA LEU A 286 -19.88 -20.48 0.16
C LEU A 286 -20.95 -19.90 1.08
N GLN A 287 -20.54 -19.30 2.21
CA GLN A 287 -21.47 -18.69 3.19
C GLN A 287 -22.19 -17.45 2.64
N ALA A 288 -21.51 -16.68 1.79
CA ALA A 288 -22.06 -15.51 1.11
C ALA A 288 -22.99 -15.85 -0.07
N GLY A 289 -23.02 -17.11 -0.54
CA GLY A 289 -23.74 -17.50 -1.75
C GLY A 289 -23.07 -17.05 -3.05
N LEU A 290 -21.78 -16.68 -2.99
CA LEU A 290 -20.99 -16.24 -4.15
C LEU A 290 -20.32 -17.40 -4.90
N LYS A 291 -20.05 -18.53 -4.23
CA LYS A 291 -19.24 -19.64 -4.80
C LYS A 291 -19.71 -20.12 -6.18
N GLU A 292 -21.01 -20.44 -6.31
CA GLU A 292 -21.58 -20.88 -7.60
C GLU A 292 -21.54 -19.78 -8.68
N GLN A 293 -21.66 -18.52 -8.28
CA GLN A 293 -21.64 -17.38 -9.20
C GLN A 293 -20.22 -17.10 -9.71
N LEU A 294 -19.22 -17.11 -8.82
CA LEU A 294 -17.80 -16.97 -9.15
C LEU A 294 -17.27 -18.14 -10.00
N LEU A 295 -17.88 -19.32 -9.91
CA LEU A 295 -17.62 -20.49 -10.77
C LEU A 295 -18.46 -20.52 -12.06
N SER A 296 -19.38 -19.58 -12.28
CA SER A 296 -20.32 -19.61 -13.41
C SER A 296 -19.60 -19.55 -14.77
N PRO A 297 -19.98 -20.35 -15.78
CA PRO A 297 -19.43 -20.20 -17.14
C PRO A 297 -19.85 -18.89 -17.81
N ASP A 298 -20.87 -18.18 -17.29
CA ASP A 298 -21.23 -16.83 -17.75
C ASP A 298 -20.31 -15.76 -17.11
N PRO A 299 -19.53 -15.00 -17.91
CA PRO A 299 -18.68 -13.93 -17.40
C PRO A 299 -19.45 -12.81 -16.70
N GLN A 300 -20.71 -12.53 -17.11
CA GLN A 300 -21.48 -11.45 -16.52
C GLN A 300 -21.88 -11.77 -15.07
N THR A 301 -22.32 -13.01 -14.82
CA THR A 301 -22.59 -13.56 -13.48
C THR A 301 -21.34 -13.52 -12.59
N ALA A 302 -20.19 -13.99 -13.08
CA ALA A 302 -18.96 -14.04 -12.30
C ALA A 302 -18.42 -12.63 -11.96
N GLY A 303 -18.42 -11.71 -12.93
CA GLY A 303 -18.02 -10.32 -12.70
C GLY A 303 -18.97 -9.55 -11.78
N GLN A 304 -20.27 -9.87 -11.79
CA GLN A 304 -21.22 -9.35 -10.80
C GLN A 304 -20.90 -9.88 -9.39
N ALA A 305 -20.58 -11.16 -9.25
CA ALA A 305 -20.21 -11.73 -7.95
C ALA A 305 -18.90 -11.15 -7.39
N LEU A 306 -17.93 -10.79 -8.23
CA LEU A 306 -16.74 -10.03 -7.81
C LEU A 306 -17.08 -8.59 -7.38
N CYS A 307 -18.01 -7.93 -8.09
CA CYS A 307 -18.53 -6.61 -7.69
C CYS A 307 -19.22 -6.68 -6.31
N ASP A 308 -20.09 -7.67 -6.11
CA ASP A 308 -20.80 -7.91 -4.86
C ASP A 308 -19.83 -8.27 -3.73
N LEU A 309 -18.81 -9.10 -4.00
CA LEU A 309 -17.74 -9.41 -3.04
C LEU A 309 -17.15 -8.12 -2.47
N THR A 310 -16.62 -7.26 -3.34
CA THR A 310 -15.91 -6.04 -2.90
C THR A 310 -16.82 -5.06 -2.17
N PHE A 311 -18.01 -4.76 -2.69
CA PHE A 311 -18.85 -3.70 -2.13
C PHE A 311 -19.88 -4.15 -1.08
N ILE A 312 -20.22 -5.45 -0.99
CA ILE A 312 -21.25 -5.98 -0.07
C ILE A 312 -20.65 -6.90 0.99
N HIS A 313 -19.69 -7.76 0.64
CA HIS A 313 -19.23 -8.83 1.53
C HIS A 313 -17.87 -8.56 2.19
N LEU A 314 -17.00 -7.76 1.56
CA LEU A 314 -15.87 -7.13 2.24
C LEU A 314 -16.33 -5.88 3.00
N ASP A 315 -17.19 -5.05 2.39
CA ASP A 315 -17.85 -3.89 3.01
C ASP A 315 -16.88 -2.88 3.68
N ASP A 316 -15.64 -2.83 3.17
CA ASP A 316 -14.60 -1.85 3.54
C ASP A 316 -14.36 -0.84 2.41
N LEU A 317 -13.86 0.35 2.74
CA LEU A 317 -13.72 1.48 1.80
C LEU A 317 -12.47 1.41 0.91
N HIS A 318 -11.56 0.45 1.11
CA HIS A 318 -10.40 0.24 0.24
C HIS A 318 -10.62 -0.88 -0.78
N SER A 319 -11.50 -1.83 -0.48
CA SER A 319 -11.95 -2.87 -1.42
C SER A 319 -12.99 -2.34 -2.41
N SER A 320 -12.77 -2.55 -3.72
CA SER A 320 -13.69 -2.04 -4.76
C SER A 320 -13.52 -2.69 -6.13
N PHE A 321 -14.61 -2.83 -6.88
CA PHE A 321 -14.56 -3.22 -8.29
C PHE A 321 -14.25 -2.02 -9.20
N ALA A 322 -13.13 -2.09 -9.92
CA ALA A 322 -12.63 -0.99 -10.74
C ALA A 322 -13.04 -1.11 -12.22
N LYS A 323 -12.72 -2.23 -12.89
CA LYS A 323 -12.98 -2.44 -14.33
C LYS A 323 -13.44 -3.86 -14.61
N ARG A 324 -14.29 -4.01 -15.64
CA ARG A 324 -14.84 -5.30 -16.07
C ARG A 324 -13.85 -6.11 -16.91
N SER A 325 -14.01 -7.43 -16.90
CA SER A 325 -13.36 -8.30 -17.87
C SER A 325 -13.73 -7.91 -19.31
N TYR A 326 -12.80 -8.16 -20.24
CA TYR A 326 -13.06 -8.10 -21.67
C TYR A 326 -14.14 -9.10 -22.11
N MET A 327 -14.38 -10.18 -21.35
CA MET A 327 -15.42 -11.17 -21.61
C MET A 327 -16.83 -10.68 -21.25
N MET A 328 -16.94 -9.72 -20.32
CA MET A 328 -18.23 -9.13 -19.92
C MET A 328 -18.75 -8.19 -21.00
N LYS A 329 -20.08 -8.14 -21.19
CA LYS A 329 -20.72 -7.21 -22.13
C LYS A 329 -21.02 -5.86 -21.46
N GLU A 330 -21.39 -5.90 -20.18
CA GLU A 330 -21.88 -4.75 -19.44
C GLU A 330 -21.09 -4.59 -18.13
N ALA A 331 -21.03 -3.36 -17.59
CA ALA A 331 -20.50 -3.16 -16.24
C ALA A 331 -21.47 -3.77 -15.21
N PRO A 332 -20.97 -4.36 -14.10
CA PRO A 332 -21.84 -4.90 -13.06
C PRO A 332 -22.60 -3.79 -12.34
N GLU A 333 -23.78 -4.13 -11.79
CA GLU A 333 -24.54 -3.24 -10.92
C GLU A 333 -23.76 -3.03 -9.62
N ARG A 334 -23.53 -1.77 -9.25
CA ARG A 334 -22.86 -1.41 -7.99
C ARG A 334 -23.88 -1.29 -6.86
N ARG A 335 -23.79 -2.21 -5.90
CA ARG A 335 -24.61 -2.27 -4.69
C ARG A 335 -23.68 -2.29 -3.49
N TYR A 336 -24.07 -1.63 -2.40
CA TYR A 336 -23.21 -1.42 -1.23
C TYR A 336 -23.76 -2.13 0.01
N GLY A 337 -22.86 -2.70 0.79
CA GLY A 337 -23.12 -3.26 2.12
C GLY A 337 -23.53 -2.20 3.14
N THR A 338 -23.54 -2.54 4.42
CA THR A 338 -24.06 -1.64 5.46
C THR A 338 -23.02 -0.63 5.92
N SER A 339 -21.76 -1.03 6.03
CA SER A 339 -20.64 -0.16 6.37
C SER A 339 -20.43 0.89 5.28
N CYS A 340 -20.26 0.47 4.01
CA CYS A 340 -20.11 1.37 2.87
C CYS A 340 -21.28 2.38 2.75
N ARG A 341 -22.54 1.94 2.94
CA ARG A 341 -23.70 2.85 2.92
C ARG A 341 -23.69 3.85 4.07
N GLN A 342 -23.24 3.45 5.26
CA GLN A 342 -23.12 4.36 6.40
C GLN A 342 -22.05 5.43 6.13
N SER A 343 -20.88 5.05 5.62
CA SER A 343 -19.83 5.98 5.23
C SER A 343 -20.30 6.97 4.14
N ILE A 344 -21.01 6.50 3.11
CA ILE A 344 -21.60 7.37 2.07
C ILE A 344 -22.61 8.37 2.69
N ALA A 345 -23.41 7.94 3.67
CA ALA A 345 -24.35 8.81 4.37
C ALA A 345 -23.64 9.85 5.25
N ASP A 346 -22.56 9.48 5.94
CA ASP A 346 -21.73 10.41 6.72
C ASP A 346 -20.99 11.41 5.82
N MET A 347 -20.41 10.96 4.69
CA MET A 347 -19.80 11.82 3.66
C MET A 347 -20.77 12.92 3.22
N LYS A 348 -21.99 12.53 2.86
CA LYS A 348 -23.06 13.47 2.50
C LYS A 348 -23.39 14.43 3.65
N ARG A 349 -23.56 13.93 4.88
CA ARG A 349 -23.98 14.74 6.05
C ARG A 349 -22.98 15.84 6.41
N TYR A 350 -21.68 15.55 6.38
CA TYR A 350 -20.66 16.57 6.67
C TYR A 350 -20.46 17.54 5.50
N ALA A 351 -20.52 17.06 4.25
CA ALA A 351 -20.47 17.92 3.07
C ALA A 351 -21.64 18.93 3.05
N GLU A 352 -22.87 18.48 3.35
CA GLU A 352 -24.05 19.36 3.46
C GLU A 352 -23.88 20.43 4.56
N ALA A 353 -23.41 20.04 5.74
CA ALA A 353 -23.17 20.96 6.86
C ALA A 353 -22.06 21.99 6.54
N ARG A 354 -21.01 21.57 5.82
CA ARG A 354 -19.96 22.48 5.36
C ARG A 354 -20.46 23.44 4.30
N ASN A 355 -21.16 22.95 3.28
CA ASN A 355 -21.70 23.77 2.19
C ASN A 355 -22.73 24.79 2.68
N LYS A 356 -23.52 24.46 3.72
CA LYS A 356 -24.40 25.41 4.42
C LYS A 356 -23.66 26.60 5.03
N ARG A 357 -22.41 26.41 5.46
CA ARG A 357 -21.56 27.46 6.06
C ARG A 357 -20.65 28.15 5.04
N TYR A 358 -20.26 27.42 3.99
CA TYR A 358 -19.37 27.81 2.91
C TYR A 358 -20.00 27.51 1.53
N PRO A 359 -21.05 28.25 1.13
CA PRO A 359 -21.81 27.95 -0.10
C PRO A 359 -21.02 28.15 -1.40
N ASN A 360 -19.89 28.87 -1.33
CA ASN A 360 -19.00 29.15 -2.47
C ASN A 360 -17.68 28.35 -2.39
N GLY A 361 -17.66 27.25 -1.61
CA GLY A 361 -16.44 26.52 -1.27
C GLY A 361 -15.81 26.99 0.05
N VAL A 362 -15.18 26.06 0.76
CA VAL A 362 -14.39 26.34 1.96
C VAL A 362 -13.00 26.84 1.55
N PRO A 363 -12.48 27.95 2.10
CA PRO A 363 -11.09 28.33 1.87
C PRO A 363 -10.15 27.29 2.48
N GLN A 364 -9.12 26.89 1.74
CA GLN A 364 -8.12 25.91 2.22
C GLN A 364 -7.27 26.47 3.37
N TYR A 365 -7.15 27.80 3.47
CA TYR A 365 -6.55 28.50 4.60
C TYR A 365 -7.46 29.65 5.08
N GLU A 366 -7.82 29.67 6.36
CA GLU A 366 -8.66 30.73 6.98
C GLU A 366 -8.10 31.19 8.34
N GLU A 367 -8.05 32.50 8.57
CA GLU A 367 -7.69 33.09 9.87
C GLU A 367 -8.91 33.68 10.57
N VAL A 368 -9.21 33.18 11.77
CA VAL A 368 -10.30 33.69 12.61
C VAL A 368 -9.76 34.08 13.98
N GLY A 369 -9.41 35.36 14.12
CA GLY A 369 -8.82 35.91 15.34
C GLY A 369 -7.38 35.45 15.52
N ASN A 370 -7.12 34.66 16.56
CA ASN A 370 -5.82 34.07 16.87
C ASN A 370 -5.67 32.61 16.42
N THR A 371 -6.60 32.11 15.59
CA THR A 371 -6.65 30.72 15.13
C THR A 371 -6.58 30.67 13.61
N ALA A 372 -5.65 29.88 13.08
CA ALA A 372 -5.58 29.51 11.67
C ALA A 372 -6.22 28.13 11.46
N TYR A 373 -6.94 27.97 10.36
CA TYR A 373 -7.54 26.71 9.91
C TYR A 373 -6.92 26.34 8.56
N ILE A 374 -6.41 25.10 8.46
CA ILE A 374 -5.91 24.49 7.22
C ILE A 374 -6.91 23.38 6.87
N THR A 375 -7.55 23.44 5.69
CA THR A 375 -8.67 22.54 5.33
C THR A 375 -8.46 21.93 3.95
N PHE A 376 -8.45 20.59 3.86
CA PHE A 376 -8.38 19.87 2.59
C PHE A 376 -8.95 18.45 2.70
N ASP A 377 -9.49 17.95 1.60
CA ASP A 377 -10.30 16.71 1.58
C ASP A 377 -9.56 15.48 1.02
N LYS A 378 -8.33 15.66 0.52
CA LYS A 378 -7.49 14.59 0.01
C LYS A 378 -6.02 14.96 0.14
N PHE A 379 -5.18 13.99 0.47
CA PHE A 379 -3.73 14.09 0.42
C PHE A 379 -3.30 13.91 -1.03
N ASP A 380 -2.97 15.02 -1.69
CA ASP A 380 -2.69 15.07 -3.12
C ASP A 380 -1.30 15.61 -3.44
N VAL A 381 -0.76 15.13 -4.55
CA VAL A 381 0.50 15.53 -5.18
C VAL A 381 0.16 15.89 -6.62
N THR A 382 0.31 17.16 -6.98
CA THR A 382 0.11 17.68 -8.34
C THR A 382 1.29 18.50 -8.85
N VAL A 383 2.28 18.77 -7.99
CA VAL A 383 3.52 19.49 -8.32
C VAL A 383 4.74 18.56 -8.34
N ASP A 384 5.54 18.67 -9.40
CA ASP A 384 6.79 17.90 -9.58
C ASP A 384 8.00 18.54 -8.87
N ASP A 385 8.08 19.89 -8.82
CA ASP A 385 9.22 20.62 -8.23
C ASP A 385 8.77 21.83 -7.39
N TYR A 386 8.71 21.61 -6.08
CA TYR A 386 8.30 22.59 -5.06
C TYR A 386 9.25 23.79 -4.89
N TYR A 387 10.48 23.73 -5.42
CA TYR A 387 11.45 24.83 -5.35
C TYR A 387 11.41 25.76 -6.56
N LYS A 388 10.78 25.34 -7.66
CA LYS A 388 10.56 26.16 -8.86
C LYS A 388 9.15 26.75 -8.91
N GLU A 389 8.15 26.01 -8.44
CA GLU A 389 6.74 26.40 -8.49
C GLU A 389 6.33 27.38 -7.39
N THR A 390 5.35 28.25 -7.68
CA THR A 390 4.81 29.16 -6.66
C THR A 390 3.79 28.41 -5.78
N VAL A 391 4.15 28.11 -4.53
CA VAL A 391 3.25 27.38 -3.59
C VAL A 391 1.85 28.01 -3.42
N ALA A 392 1.70 29.32 -3.65
CA ALA A 392 0.41 30.01 -3.55
C ALA A 392 -0.50 29.84 -4.78
N GLU A 393 0.01 29.28 -5.89
CA GLU A 393 -0.73 29.06 -7.14
C GLU A 393 -1.31 27.64 -7.23
N HIS A 394 -0.76 26.68 -6.45
CA HIS A 394 -1.09 25.25 -6.47
C HIS A 394 -1.59 24.76 -5.09
N LEU A 395 -2.57 25.45 -4.48
CA LEU A 395 -3.06 25.11 -3.13
C LEU A 395 -3.88 23.80 -3.07
N ASP A 396 -4.23 23.21 -4.22
CA ASP A 396 -4.76 21.85 -4.34
C ASP A 396 -3.69 20.77 -4.05
N ASP A 397 -2.41 21.07 -4.29
CA ASP A 397 -1.30 20.25 -3.82
C ASP A 397 -1.13 20.39 -2.29
N THR A 398 -1.01 19.25 -1.59
CA THR A 398 -0.95 19.26 -0.13
C THR A 398 0.37 19.84 0.41
N ILE A 399 1.51 19.61 -0.24
CA ILE A 399 2.80 20.18 0.19
C ILE A 399 2.77 21.70 0.00
N CYS A 400 2.29 22.18 -1.17
CA CYS A 400 2.13 23.61 -1.42
C CYS A 400 1.17 24.27 -0.42
N LEU A 401 0.04 23.64 -0.11
CA LEU A 401 -0.90 24.15 0.89
C LEU A 401 -0.29 24.21 2.29
N MET A 402 0.45 23.18 2.73
CA MET A 402 1.10 23.18 4.04
C MET A 402 2.19 24.25 4.11
N SER A 403 3.04 24.38 3.09
CA SER A 403 4.11 25.40 3.00
C SER A 403 3.55 26.82 2.94
N TYR A 404 2.50 27.05 2.15
CA TYR A 404 1.76 28.31 2.12
C TYR A 404 1.22 28.62 3.51
N SER A 405 0.46 27.69 4.11
CA SER A 405 -0.14 27.86 5.44
C SER A 405 0.92 28.14 6.50
N PHE A 406 2.07 27.45 6.44
CA PHE A 406 3.21 27.66 7.30
C PHE A 406 3.72 29.11 7.19
N SER A 407 4.02 29.58 5.98
CA SER A 407 4.47 30.96 5.73
C SER A 407 3.48 32.01 6.24
N ARG A 408 2.18 31.73 6.16
CA ARG A 408 1.13 32.60 6.71
C ARG A 408 1.15 32.59 8.23
N ILE A 409 1.22 31.42 8.86
CA ILE A 409 1.18 31.26 10.32
C ILE A 409 2.41 31.89 10.99
N THR A 410 3.61 31.72 10.40
CA THR A 410 4.89 32.18 10.96
C THR A 410 5.34 33.56 10.51
N ARG A 411 4.56 34.24 9.65
CA ARG A 411 4.87 35.61 9.19
C ARG A 411 5.14 36.56 10.36
N LYS A 412 5.96 37.57 10.09
CA LYS A 412 6.19 38.67 11.05
C LYS A 412 4.85 39.32 11.46
N ASP A 413 4.72 39.59 12.75
CA ASP A 413 3.54 40.21 13.37
C ASP A 413 2.23 39.40 13.21
N SER A 414 2.33 38.07 12.99
CA SER A 414 1.20 37.14 12.97
C SER A 414 0.41 37.15 14.30
N PRO A 415 -0.93 37.27 14.27
CA PRO A 415 -1.77 37.15 15.47
C PRO A 415 -2.01 35.69 15.88
N ILE A 416 -1.56 34.73 15.09
CA ILE A 416 -1.89 33.31 15.24
C ILE A 416 -1.16 32.69 16.43
N LYS A 417 -1.93 31.96 17.23
CA LYS A 417 -1.46 31.18 18.39
C LYS A 417 -1.96 29.74 18.37
N ASN A 418 -3.07 29.51 17.67
CA ASN A 418 -3.70 28.20 17.53
C ASN A 418 -3.72 27.81 16.05
N VAL A 419 -3.43 26.55 15.73
CA VAL A 419 -3.50 26.02 14.37
C VAL A 419 -4.39 24.77 14.38
N VAL A 420 -5.35 24.73 13.46
CA VAL A 420 -6.33 23.66 13.32
C VAL A 420 -6.19 23.01 11.95
N LEU A 421 -5.81 21.73 11.92
CA LEU A 421 -5.83 20.91 10.72
C LEU A 421 -7.22 20.26 10.57
N ASP A 422 -8.04 20.73 9.63
CA ASP A 422 -9.38 20.21 9.39
C ASP A 422 -9.36 19.08 8.35
N LEU A 423 -9.42 17.84 8.85
CA LEU A 423 -9.53 16.62 8.06
C LEU A 423 -10.96 16.04 8.10
N SER A 424 -11.97 16.83 8.47
CA SER A 424 -13.35 16.35 8.73
C SER A 424 -14.12 15.87 7.49
N ASN A 425 -13.58 16.04 6.29
CA ASN A 425 -14.05 15.39 5.05
C ASN A 425 -12.89 14.72 4.28
N ASN A 426 -11.76 14.43 4.93
CA ASN A 426 -10.56 13.95 4.25
C ASN A 426 -10.53 12.42 4.09
N GLY A 427 -10.69 11.93 2.87
CA GLY A 427 -10.77 10.50 2.57
C GLY A 427 -9.43 9.75 2.48
N GLY A 428 -8.30 10.42 2.72
CA GLY A 428 -6.96 9.86 2.55
C GLY A 428 -6.24 10.37 1.30
N GLY A 429 -5.32 9.56 0.76
CA GLY A 429 -4.48 9.93 -0.39
C GLY A 429 -3.00 9.60 -0.17
N ALA A 430 -2.10 10.38 -0.76
CA ALA A 430 -0.67 10.12 -0.82
C ALA A 430 0.03 10.12 0.56
N ALA A 431 0.72 9.02 0.87
CA ALA A 431 1.50 8.88 2.10
C ALA A 431 2.66 9.90 2.25
N PRO A 432 3.40 10.31 1.18
CA PRO A 432 4.42 11.36 1.30
C PRO A 432 3.88 12.68 1.85
N THR A 433 2.71 13.15 1.40
CA THR A 433 2.15 14.43 1.86
C THR A 433 1.50 14.30 3.24
N ALA A 434 1.06 13.10 3.63
CA ALA A 434 0.73 12.77 5.01
C ALA A 434 1.96 12.88 5.93
N ALA A 435 3.13 12.32 5.54
CA ALA A 435 4.38 12.47 6.28
C ALA A 435 4.79 13.95 6.42
N TYR A 436 4.72 14.72 5.33
CA TYR A 436 5.01 16.16 5.31
C TYR A 436 4.11 16.94 6.28
N THR A 437 2.81 16.63 6.29
CA THR A 437 1.82 17.21 7.21
C THR A 437 2.12 16.88 8.68
N ILE A 438 2.55 15.64 8.97
CA ILE A 438 2.96 15.25 10.32
C ILE A 438 4.25 15.99 10.73
N SER A 439 5.24 16.11 9.85
CA SER A 439 6.48 16.89 10.08
C SER A 439 6.18 18.33 10.47
N MET A 440 5.28 19.01 9.76
CA MET A 440 4.90 20.40 10.09
C MET A 440 4.32 20.55 11.51
N PHE A 441 3.61 19.54 12.02
CA PHE A 441 2.98 19.59 13.34
C PHE A 441 3.88 19.06 14.46
N LEU A 442 4.75 18.08 14.20
CA LEU A 442 5.52 17.36 15.21
C LEU A 442 7.05 17.58 15.13
N GLY A 443 7.56 18.21 14.07
CA GLY A 443 9.00 18.34 13.78
C GLY A 443 9.63 17.12 13.10
N GLU A 444 9.03 15.94 13.27
CA GLU A 444 9.40 14.70 12.57
C GLU A 444 8.12 13.98 12.10
N GLY A 445 8.05 13.71 10.80
CA GLY A 445 7.00 12.93 10.16
C GLY A 445 7.30 11.44 10.29
N SER A 446 6.53 10.75 11.12
CA SER A 446 6.66 9.31 11.33
C SER A 446 5.51 8.57 10.65
N ILE A 447 5.83 7.63 9.76
CA ILE A 447 4.90 6.64 9.22
C ILE A 447 5.34 5.27 9.72
N SER A 448 4.41 4.52 10.31
CA SER A 448 4.66 3.15 10.73
C SER A 448 3.77 2.19 9.96
N VAL A 449 4.33 1.05 9.56
CA VAL A 449 3.69 0.03 8.71
C VAL A 449 3.97 -1.34 9.31
N THR A 450 2.99 -2.24 9.23
CA THR A 450 3.15 -3.67 9.55
C THR A 450 2.70 -4.51 8.37
N ASN A 451 3.36 -5.64 8.15
CA ASN A 451 2.86 -6.68 7.25
C ASN A 451 2.48 -7.91 8.08
N PRO A 452 1.17 -8.22 8.27
CA PRO A 452 0.73 -9.40 9.01
C PRO A 452 1.08 -10.73 8.32
N LEU A 453 1.34 -10.72 7.00
CA LEU A 453 1.71 -11.92 6.24
C LEU A 453 3.09 -12.45 6.66
N THR A 454 4.03 -11.53 6.93
CA THR A 454 5.44 -11.83 7.23
C THR A 454 5.82 -11.52 8.68
N GLY A 455 5.02 -10.72 9.38
CA GLY A 455 5.39 -10.15 10.68
C GLY A 455 6.35 -8.97 10.60
N ALA A 456 6.69 -8.45 9.42
CA ALA A 456 7.58 -7.30 9.28
C ALA A 456 6.98 -6.03 9.91
N LEU A 457 7.84 -5.18 10.50
CA LEU A 457 7.47 -3.93 11.16
C LEU A 457 8.44 -2.82 10.75
N VAL A 458 7.92 -1.69 10.28
CA VAL A 458 8.76 -0.56 9.85
C VAL A 458 8.24 0.74 10.44
N THR A 459 9.13 1.57 10.98
CA THR A 459 8.87 2.97 11.27
C THR A 459 9.83 3.82 10.46
N GLN A 460 9.28 4.56 9.51
CA GLN A 460 10.01 5.52 8.69
C GLN A 460 9.88 6.91 9.31
N ASN A 461 11.01 7.55 9.62
CA ASN A 461 11.03 8.88 10.22
C ASN A 461 11.70 9.87 9.27
N PHE A 462 11.06 11.01 9.04
CA PHE A 462 11.54 12.05 8.13
C PHE A 462 11.43 13.43 8.78
N LYS A 463 12.40 14.29 8.52
CA LYS A 463 12.17 15.73 8.57
C LYS A 463 11.70 16.23 7.21
N ALA A 464 11.04 17.37 7.19
CA ALA A 464 10.63 18.07 5.97
C ALA A 464 11.21 19.49 5.99
N ASP A 465 11.57 20.04 4.84
CA ASP A 465 11.78 21.48 4.70
C ASP A 465 10.41 22.12 4.51
N MET A 466 10.00 22.98 5.46
CA MET A 466 8.69 23.63 5.49
C MET A 466 8.75 25.09 5.02
N ASN A 467 9.96 25.65 4.95
CA ASN A 467 10.21 27.05 4.64
C ASN A 467 10.89 27.26 3.27
N MET A 468 11.28 26.16 2.62
CA MET A 468 11.92 26.05 1.30
C MET A 468 13.31 26.70 1.23
N ASP A 469 14.08 26.68 2.33
CA ASP A 469 15.46 27.22 2.39
C ASP A 469 16.57 26.15 2.34
N ARG A 470 16.18 24.91 1.99
CA ARG A 470 16.96 23.67 1.88
C ARG A 470 17.64 23.27 3.19
N LYS A 471 16.96 23.51 4.31
CA LYS A 471 17.40 23.10 5.65
C LYS A 471 16.27 22.34 6.35
N PHE A 472 16.67 21.59 7.37
CA PHE A 472 15.81 20.67 8.11
C PHE A 472 16.01 20.94 9.61
N ASP A 473 15.62 22.14 10.04
CA ASP A 473 15.89 22.68 11.38
C ASP A 473 14.63 23.02 12.18
N ASP A 474 14.81 23.56 13.39
CA ASP A 474 13.70 23.82 14.31
C ASP A 474 12.72 24.90 13.81
N LYS A 475 13.03 25.56 12.69
CA LYS A 475 12.13 26.48 11.97
C LYS A 475 11.14 25.77 11.05
N ASP A 476 11.24 24.46 10.81
CA ASP A 476 10.39 23.75 9.84
C ASP A 476 9.10 23.13 10.45
N ASN A 477 8.64 23.66 11.58
CA ASN A 477 7.53 23.09 12.33
C ASN A 477 6.75 24.11 13.18
N LEU A 478 5.60 23.69 13.67
CA LEU A 478 4.66 24.47 14.48
C LEU A 478 4.68 24.10 15.98
N LEU A 479 5.77 23.50 16.50
CA LEU A 479 5.85 23.08 17.92
C LEU A 479 5.72 24.23 18.94
N ASN A 480 5.83 25.49 18.50
CA ASN A 480 5.61 26.68 19.32
C ASN A 480 4.14 27.16 19.39
N TYR A 481 3.21 26.50 18.68
CA TYR A 481 1.78 26.85 18.61
C TYR A 481 0.91 25.84 19.38
N ASN A 482 -0.34 26.23 19.70
CA ASN A 482 -1.36 25.30 20.18
C ASN A 482 -1.95 24.54 18.98
N LEU A 483 -1.78 23.22 18.93
CA LEU A 483 -2.10 22.42 17.76
C LEU A 483 -3.38 21.60 17.97
N PHE A 484 -4.24 21.63 16.95
CA PHE A 484 -5.51 20.90 16.92
C PHE A 484 -5.70 20.19 15.58
N CYS A 485 -6.45 19.09 15.59
CA CYS A 485 -6.93 18.44 14.36
C CYS A 485 -8.43 18.14 14.48
N LEU A 486 -9.20 18.36 13.42
CA LEU A 486 -10.62 18.00 13.35
C LEU A 486 -10.78 16.64 12.65
N THR A 487 -11.42 15.68 13.33
CA THR A 487 -11.72 14.35 12.78
C THR A 487 -13.22 14.09 12.73
N SER A 488 -13.65 13.34 11.72
CA SER A 488 -15.02 12.85 11.57
C SER A 488 -15.01 11.41 11.01
N PRO A 489 -16.15 10.69 10.98
CA PRO A 489 -16.27 9.41 10.28
C PRO A 489 -15.82 9.41 8.81
N ASN A 490 -15.62 10.58 8.19
CA ASN A 490 -15.08 10.70 6.83
C ASN A 490 -13.53 10.72 6.80
N SER A 491 -12.88 11.01 7.93
CA SER A 491 -11.42 11.06 8.08
C SER A 491 -10.85 9.64 7.97
N PHE A 492 -10.43 9.23 6.78
CA PHE A 492 -10.15 7.82 6.45
C PHE A 492 -8.76 7.64 5.82
N SER A 493 -8.14 6.45 5.91
CA SER A 493 -6.84 6.14 5.30
C SER A 493 -5.75 7.14 5.73
N CYS A 494 -5.08 7.89 4.85
CA CYS A 494 -4.14 8.95 5.28
C CYS A 494 -4.81 10.05 6.14
N GLY A 495 -6.10 10.33 5.93
CA GLY A 495 -6.94 11.19 6.78
C GLY A 495 -7.21 10.60 8.17
N ASN A 496 -6.89 9.33 8.38
CA ASN A 496 -6.89 8.63 9.67
C ASN A 496 -5.46 8.43 10.24
N LEU A 497 -4.46 8.18 9.39
CA LEU A 497 -3.04 8.08 9.76
C LEU A 497 -2.54 9.36 10.44
N VAL A 498 -2.77 10.51 9.81
CA VAL A 498 -2.31 11.80 10.36
C VAL A 498 -2.88 12.05 11.76
N PRO A 499 -4.20 12.04 12.03
CA PRO A 499 -4.70 12.24 13.38
C PRO A 499 -4.27 11.13 14.35
N SER A 500 -3.97 9.91 13.89
CA SER A 500 -3.41 8.84 14.74
C SER A 500 -2.02 9.22 15.28
N ALA A 501 -1.12 9.61 14.39
CA ALA A 501 0.22 10.09 14.73
C ALA A 501 0.17 11.36 15.59
N LEU A 502 -0.64 12.34 15.18
CA LEU A 502 -0.82 13.60 15.90
C LEU A 502 -1.37 13.38 17.33
N LYS A 503 -2.36 12.51 17.53
CA LYS A 503 -2.88 12.19 18.87
C LYS A 503 -1.83 11.49 19.74
N ASN A 504 -1.13 10.49 19.20
CA ASN A 504 -0.18 9.70 19.97
C ASN A 504 1.04 10.50 20.44
N SER A 505 1.40 11.58 19.73
CA SER A 505 2.44 12.52 20.15
C SER A 505 2.17 13.22 21.50
N ASN A 506 0.90 13.29 21.92
CA ASN A 506 0.40 14.13 23.03
C ASN A 506 0.65 15.65 22.83
N ARG A 507 1.03 16.08 21.62
CA ARG A 507 1.26 17.50 21.26
C ARG A 507 0.04 18.16 20.60
N VAL A 508 -0.81 17.38 19.95
CA VAL A 508 -1.99 17.86 19.21
C VAL A 508 -3.27 17.38 19.88
N THR A 509 -4.23 18.29 20.05
CA THR A 509 -5.56 17.97 20.57
C THR A 509 -6.53 17.61 19.44
N ILE A 510 -7.11 16.42 19.47
CA ILE A 510 -8.12 16.00 18.49
C ILE A 510 -9.51 16.51 18.92
N LEU A 511 -10.21 17.18 18.01
CA LEU A 511 -11.58 17.65 18.20
C LEU A 511 -12.50 16.95 17.19
N GLY A 512 -13.74 16.69 17.54
CA GLY A 512 -14.75 16.23 16.59
C GLY A 512 -15.40 14.91 16.95
N GLN A 513 -15.29 13.93 16.07
CA GLN A 513 -15.87 12.59 16.21
C GLN A 513 -14.78 11.57 15.89
N THR A 514 -15.01 10.28 16.19
CA THR A 514 -14.04 9.24 15.84
C THR A 514 -13.79 9.25 14.33
N SER A 515 -12.52 9.16 13.91
CA SER A 515 -12.18 9.07 12.49
C SER A 515 -12.75 7.80 11.84
N GLY A 516 -12.88 7.80 10.52
CA GLY A 516 -13.43 6.67 9.75
C GLY A 516 -12.58 5.41 9.73
N GLY A 517 -11.33 5.49 10.19
CA GLY A 517 -10.45 4.32 10.24
C GLY A 517 -9.70 4.05 8.94
N GLY A 518 -9.51 2.77 8.62
CA GLY A 518 -8.73 2.30 7.47
C GLY A 518 -7.24 2.30 7.77
N ALA A 519 -6.70 1.11 8.04
CA ALA A 519 -5.26 0.88 8.19
C ALA A 519 -4.59 0.38 6.90
N CYS A 520 -5.26 -0.45 6.09
CA CYS A 520 -4.63 -1.06 4.93
C CYS A 520 -4.21 -0.04 3.86
N VAL A 521 -3.07 -0.28 3.22
CA VAL A 521 -2.73 0.32 1.93
C VAL A 521 -3.57 -0.38 0.87
N VAL A 522 -4.12 0.37 -0.09
CA VAL A 522 -4.88 -0.20 -1.21
C VAL A 522 -3.94 -1.03 -2.07
N GLN A 523 -4.28 -2.29 -2.29
CA GLN A 523 -3.61 -3.14 -3.28
C GLN A 523 -4.52 -3.31 -4.50
N ASN A 524 -3.98 -3.00 -5.69
CA ASN A 524 -4.63 -3.28 -6.96
C ASN A 524 -4.45 -4.77 -7.30
N MET A 525 -5.51 -5.39 -7.81
CA MET A 525 -5.60 -6.81 -8.14
C MET A 525 -6.26 -6.98 -9.51
N THR A 526 -5.94 -8.08 -10.18
CA THR A 526 -6.67 -8.54 -11.37
C THR A 526 -7.26 -9.92 -11.14
N THR A 527 -8.10 -10.39 -12.05
CA THR A 527 -8.53 -11.80 -12.08
C THR A 527 -8.04 -12.46 -13.35
N ALA A 528 -7.86 -13.78 -13.32
CA ALA A 528 -7.44 -14.56 -14.49
C ALA A 528 -8.37 -14.39 -15.71
N ASP A 529 -9.67 -14.17 -15.48
CA ASP A 529 -10.65 -13.86 -16.52
C ASP A 529 -10.70 -12.37 -16.92
N GLY A 530 -9.93 -11.51 -16.26
CA GLY A 530 -9.58 -10.18 -16.73
C GLY A 530 -10.29 -8.99 -16.05
N CYS A 531 -10.93 -9.16 -14.90
CA CYS A 531 -11.44 -8.02 -14.14
C CYS A 531 -10.28 -7.25 -13.47
N VAL A 532 -10.51 -5.98 -13.13
CA VAL A 532 -9.62 -5.19 -12.26
C VAL A 532 -10.39 -4.79 -11.02
N PHE A 533 -9.82 -5.02 -9.85
CA PHE A 533 -10.41 -4.67 -8.57
C PHE A 533 -9.32 -4.24 -7.57
N ASN A 534 -9.74 -3.76 -6.42
CA ASN A 534 -8.87 -3.35 -5.33
C ASN A 534 -9.27 -4.10 -4.07
N ILE A 535 -8.30 -4.28 -3.19
CA ILE A 535 -8.49 -4.80 -1.84
C ILE A 535 -7.81 -3.92 -0.81
N SER A 536 -8.31 -3.98 0.43
CA SER A 536 -7.46 -3.71 1.60
C SER A 536 -6.26 -4.68 1.58
N GLY A 537 -5.07 -4.17 1.24
CA GLY A 537 -3.84 -4.95 1.06
C GLY A 537 -3.11 -5.28 2.37
N PRO A 538 -2.02 -6.07 2.30
CA PRO A 538 -1.36 -6.64 3.48
C PRO A 538 -0.62 -5.60 4.32
N TYR A 539 -0.09 -4.53 3.70
CA TYR A 539 0.56 -3.43 4.43
C TYR A 539 -0.48 -2.65 5.24
N ARG A 540 -0.45 -2.77 6.57
CA ARG A 540 -1.30 -2.04 7.52
C ARG A 540 -0.53 -0.85 8.10
N LEU A 541 -1.04 0.36 7.89
CA LEU A 541 -0.62 1.56 8.58
C LEU A 541 -0.84 1.43 10.10
N ALA A 542 0.08 2.03 10.86
CA ALA A 542 0.11 1.97 12.32
C ALA A 542 0.68 3.26 12.90
N TYR A 543 0.64 3.39 14.22
CA TYR A 543 1.55 4.26 14.98
C TYR A 543 2.35 3.45 16.00
N THR A 544 3.52 3.94 16.38
CA THR A 544 4.34 3.32 17.44
C THR A 544 4.20 4.04 18.77
N LYS A 545 4.20 3.27 19.87
CA LYS A 545 4.27 3.79 21.24
C LYS A 545 5.02 2.79 22.12
N ASN A 546 6.03 3.25 22.84
CA ASN A 546 6.87 2.41 23.71
C ASN A 546 7.41 1.15 23.01
N GLY A 547 7.83 1.26 21.75
CA GLY A 547 8.34 0.14 20.93
C GLY A 547 7.28 -0.87 20.44
N SER A 548 6.00 -0.63 20.71
CA SER A 548 4.88 -1.45 20.19
C SER A 548 4.18 -0.72 19.04
N PHE A 549 3.70 -1.49 18.06
CA PHE A 549 2.91 -1.01 16.93
C PHE A 549 1.42 -1.14 17.25
N TYR A 550 0.63 -0.14 16.89
CA TYR A 550 -0.80 -0.07 17.16
C TYR A 550 -1.56 0.15 15.86
N ASP A 551 -2.50 -0.75 15.60
CA ASP A 551 -3.49 -0.67 14.53
C ASP A 551 -4.32 0.62 14.62
N ILE A 552 -4.61 1.22 13.46
CA ILE A 552 -5.42 2.44 13.33
C ILE A 552 -6.78 2.19 12.67
N ASP A 553 -7.12 0.95 12.35
CA ASP A 553 -8.23 0.61 11.45
C ASP A 553 -9.59 1.00 12.03
N LYS A 554 -9.70 0.99 13.37
CA LYS A 554 -10.91 1.41 14.11
C LYS A 554 -11.06 2.91 14.32
N GLY A 555 -10.11 3.69 13.80
CA GLY A 555 -10.09 5.14 13.92
C GLY A 555 -9.65 5.67 15.29
N VAL A 556 -9.53 6.99 15.32
CA VAL A 556 -8.95 7.82 16.37
C VAL A 556 -10.08 8.51 17.11
N THR A 557 -10.24 8.22 18.40
CA THR A 557 -11.21 8.91 19.24
C THR A 557 -10.77 10.37 19.49
N PRO A 558 -11.70 11.35 19.47
CA PRO A 558 -11.37 12.74 19.76
C PRO A 558 -11.09 12.94 21.25
N ASP A 559 -10.28 13.95 21.60
CA ASP A 559 -10.09 14.39 22.99
C ASP A 559 -11.27 15.25 23.46
N PHE A 560 -11.84 16.04 22.55
CA PHE A 560 -13.08 16.80 22.78
C PHE A 560 -14.10 16.53 21.68
N VAL A 561 -15.24 15.95 22.05
CA VAL A 561 -16.32 15.63 21.12
C VAL A 561 -17.02 16.90 20.63
N LEU A 562 -17.25 17.00 19.31
CA LEU A 562 -18.21 17.92 18.69
C LEU A 562 -19.44 17.11 18.25
N PRO A 563 -20.56 17.17 19.00
CA PRO A 563 -21.74 16.35 18.74
C PRO A 563 -22.37 16.48 17.34
N THR A 564 -22.26 17.62 16.65
CA THR A 564 -22.91 17.82 15.34
C THR A 564 -21.99 18.41 14.27
N PRO A 565 -22.16 18.03 12.97
CA PRO A 565 -21.38 18.57 11.86
C PRO A 565 -21.36 20.10 11.76
N ASP A 566 -22.46 20.79 12.07
CA ASP A 566 -22.55 22.27 12.08
C ASP A 566 -21.46 22.92 12.97
N GLN A 567 -21.01 22.24 14.04
CA GLN A 567 -20.02 22.77 14.98
C GLN A 567 -18.58 22.77 14.43
N PHE A 568 -18.29 21.95 13.42
CA PHE A 568 -16.99 21.91 12.76
C PHE A 568 -16.75 23.18 11.94
N TYR A 569 -17.80 23.67 11.28
CA TYR A 569 -17.69 24.69 10.23
C TYR A 569 -18.00 26.11 10.71
N ASP A 570 -18.66 26.30 11.87
CA ASP A 570 -18.73 27.63 12.49
C ASP A 570 -17.40 28.00 13.17
N ARG A 571 -16.44 28.48 12.37
CA ARG A 571 -15.09 28.83 12.84
C ARG A 571 -15.08 29.91 13.93
N LYS A 572 -16.07 30.80 13.98
CA LYS A 572 -16.18 31.81 15.05
C LYS A 572 -16.55 31.16 16.38
N ALA A 573 -17.52 30.24 16.38
CA ALA A 573 -17.87 29.45 17.55
C ALA A 573 -16.73 28.50 17.95
N LEU A 574 -16.09 27.84 16.97
CA LEU A 574 -15.00 26.89 17.19
C LEU A 574 -13.73 27.57 17.74
N THR A 575 -13.32 28.73 17.21
CA THR A 575 -12.24 29.55 17.78
C THR A 575 -12.54 29.95 19.23
N LYS A 576 -13.79 30.34 19.52
CA LYS A 576 -14.21 30.66 20.89
C LYS A 576 -14.17 29.43 21.81
N TYR A 577 -14.49 28.24 21.29
CA TYR A 577 -14.41 26.98 22.02
C TYR A 577 -12.97 26.56 22.30
N ILE A 578 -12.07 26.62 21.31
CA ILE A 578 -10.63 26.38 21.43
C ILE A 578 -10.00 27.29 22.49
N ASN A 579 -10.23 28.59 22.41
CA ASN A 579 -9.72 29.54 23.40
C ASN A 579 -10.30 29.31 24.81
N LYS A 580 -11.48 28.69 24.93
CA LYS A 580 -12.05 28.26 26.23
C LYS A 580 -11.43 26.97 26.77
N ILE A 581 -10.94 26.07 25.91
CA ILE A 581 -10.19 24.88 26.33
C ILE A 581 -8.82 25.30 26.88
N LEU A 582 -8.12 26.19 26.17
CA LEU A 582 -6.78 26.69 26.52
C LEU A 582 -6.77 27.69 27.70
N GLY A 583 -7.92 28.26 28.04
CA GLY A 583 -8.11 29.17 29.18
C GLY A 583 -8.61 28.50 30.45
N LYS A 584 -8.58 27.16 30.49
CA LYS A 584 -8.74 26.33 31.69
C LYS A 584 -7.37 25.81 32.13
#